data_AF-A0A849X582-F1
#
_entry.id   AF-A0A849X582-F1
#
_cell.length_a   1.000
_cell.length_b   1.000
_cell.length_c   1.000
_cell.angle_alpha   90.00
_cell.angle_beta   90.00
_cell.angle_gamma   90.00
#
_symmetry.space_group_name_H-M   'P 1'
#
loop_
_entity.id
_entity.type
_entity.pdbx_description
1 polymer ?
#
loop_
_entity_poly.entity_id
_entity_poly.type
_entity_poly.pdbx_seq_one_letter_code
_entity_poly.pdbx_strand_id
1 'polypeptide(L)'
;MTIRTVIQSTGRYVPKNVITNQDLTQWMETSDEWIRQRTGIEQRHWVDRKDGVGASDLALEASKIALDRAGWKATDVDLIIFATLSPDIFFPGSGCLLQDKLGLDTT
;
A
#
# COMPACT_ATOMS: atom_id res chain seq x y z
N MET A 1 -31.65 -9.31 -11.13
CA MET A 1 -31.01 -7.99 -11.28
C MET A 1 -29.73 -8.16 -12.07
N THR A 2 -29.51 -7.35 -13.10
CA THR A 2 -28.26 -7.38 -13.88
C THR A 2 -27.19 -6.57 -13.13
N ILE A 3 -26.12 -7.23 -12.68
CA ILE A 3 -24.96 -6.54 -12.09
C ILE A 3 -24.22 -5.84 -13.23
N ARG A 4 -23.95 -4.54 -13.08
CA ARG A 4 -23.13 -3.77 -14.04
C ARG A 4 -21.68 -3.70 -13.59
N THR A 5 -21.44 -3.23 -12.38
CA THR A 5 -20.11 -3.09 -11.78
C THR A 5 -20.25 -3.09 -10.27
N VAL A 6 -19.29 -3.69 -9.57
CA VAL A 6 -19.24 -3.75 -8.11
C VAL A 6 -17.78 -3.73 -7.66
N ILE A 7 -17.53 -3.22 -6.46
CA ILE A 7 -16.26 -3.45 -5.77
C ILE A 7 -16.33 -4.87 -5.21
N GLN A 8 -15.71 -5.82 -5.89
CA GLN A 8 -15.78 -7.24 -5.51
C GLN A 8 -15.15 -7.49 -4.13
N SER A 9 -14.01 -6.86 -3.84
CA SER A 9 -13.33 -6.95 -2.55
C SER A 9 -12.39 -5.77 -2.34
N THR A 10 -11.84 -5.67 -1.12
CA THR A 10 -10.76 -4.74 -0.80
C THR A 10 -9.69 -5.44 0.05
N GLY A 11 -8.45 -4.99 -0.08
CA GLY A 11 -7.30 -5.43 0.70
C GLY A 11 -6.49 -4.24 1.16
N ARG A 12 -5.87 -4.36 2.34
CA ARG A 12 -5.01 -3.33 2.93
C ARG A 12 -3.81 -4.02 3.54
N TYR A 13 -2.64 -3.44 3.30
CA TYR A 13 -1.41 -3.80 3.98
C TYR A 13 -0.72 -2.53 4.51
N VAL A 14 -0.11 -2.64 5.69
CA VAL A 14 0.75 -1.63 6.27
C VAL A 14 2.02 -2.30 6.80
N PRO A 15 3.19 -1.65 6.71
CA PRO A 15 4.42 -2.22 7.24
C PRO A 15 4.35 -2.36 8.77
N LYS A 16 5.13 -3.28 9.33
CA LYS A 16 5.07 -3.62 10.76
C LYS A 16 5.71 -2.57 11.67
N ASN A 17 6.61 -1.73 11.14
CA ASN A 17 7.30 -0.73 11.94
C ASN A 17 6.35 0.43 12.29
N VAL A 18 6.00 0.51 13.57
CA VAL A 18 5.11 1.54 14.13
C VAL A 18 5.95 2.68 14.69
N ILE A 19 5.64 3.89 14.25
CA ILE A 19 6.24 5.14 14.72
C ILE A 19 5.17 5.92 15.46
N THR A 20 5.36 6.07 16.77
CA THR A 20 4.49 6.85 17.64
C THR A 20 4.79 8.34 17.49
N ASN A 21 3.90 9.19 18.01
CA ASN A 21 4.20 10.63 18.10
C ASN A 21 5.40 10.94 19.00
N GLN A 22 5.63 10.13 20.04
CA GLN A 22 6.79 10.30 20.91
C GLN A 22 8.10 10.06 20.16
N ASP A 23 8.13 9.08 19.26
CA ASP A 23 9.31 8.81 18.42
C ASP A 23 9.66 10.03 17.55
N LEU A 24 8.65 10.76 17.05
CA LEU A 24 8.86 11.94 16.23
C LEU A 24 9.63 13.07 16.96
N THR A 25 9.56 13.13 18.28
CA THR A 25 10.31 14.11 19.09
C THR A 25 11.83 13.96 18.96
N GLN A 26 12.31 12.80 18.49
CA GLN A 26 13.73 12.57 18.24
C GLN A 26 14.24 13.28 16.97
N TRP A 27 13.34 13.65 16.05
CA TRP A 27 13.70 14.19 14.74
C TRP A 27 13.18 15.61 14.51
N MET A 28 12.25 16.10 15.34
CA MET A 28 11.67 17.44 15.20
C MET A 28 11.15 17.98 16.53
N GLU A 29 11.06 19.31 16.63
CA GLU A 29 10.44 19.99 17.76
C GLU A 29 8.91 19.83 17.70
N THR A 30 8.39 18.88 18.46
CA THR A 30 6.96 18.55 18.51
C THR A 30 6.61 17.84 19.82
N SER A 31 5.32 17.54 20.03
CA SER A 31 4.83 16.71 21.14
C SER A 31 3.63 15.87 20.71
N ASP A 32 3.31 14.81 21.47
CA ASP A 32 2.10 14.01 21.23
C ASP A 32 0.83 14.87 21.27
N GLU A 33 0.72 15.75 22.26
CA GLU A 33 -0.43 16.63 22.45
C GLU A 33 -0.62 17.55 21.25
N TRP A 34 0.47 18.16 20.77
CA TRP A 34 0.42 19.04 19.61
C TRP A 34 -0.04 18.32 18.34
N ILE A 35 0.51 17.13 18.07
CA ILE A 35 0.19 16.35 16.86
C ILE A 35 -1.27 15.89 16.91
N ARG A 36 -1.72 15.35 18.05
CA ARG A 36 -3.10 14.88 18.21
C ARG A 36 -4.10 16.02 18.10
N GLN A 37 -3.83 17.17 18.74
CA GLN A 37 -4.72 18.33 18.67
C GLN A 37 -4.88 18.86 17.24
N ARG A 38 -3.82 18.85 16.43
CA ARG A 38 -3.82 19.43 15.07
C ARG A 38 -4.26 18.46 13.98
N THR A 39 -4.01 17.17 14.14
CA THR A 39 -4.16 16.18 13.06
C THR A 39 -4.96 14.93 13.45
N GLY A 40 -5.15 14.68 14.75
CA GLY A 40 -5.76 13.45 15.27
C GLY A 40 -4.88 12.20 15.14
N ILE A 41 -3.64 12.32 14.68
CA ILE A 41 -2.76 11.15 14.48
C ILE A 41 -2.09 10.76 15.79
N GLU A 42 -2.10 9.48 16.13
CA GLU A 42 -1.43 8.91 17.32
C GLU A 42 -0.18 8.11 16.95
N GLN A 43 -0.21 7.44 15.80
CA GLN A 43 0.89 6.66 15.27
C GLN A 43 0.82 6.59 13.75
N ARG A 44 1.94 6.20 13.13
CA ARG A 44 2.01 5.84 11.72
C ARG A 44 2.87 4.61 11.50
N HIS A 45 2.80 4.05 10.30
CA HIS A 45 3.61 2.91 9.91
C HIS A 45 4.63 3.35 8.86
N TRP A 46 5.91 3.09 9.11
CA TRP A 46 6.99 3.40 8.17
C TRP A 46 7.54 2.11 7.57
N VAL A 47 8.00 2.20 6.33
CA VAL A 47 8.89 1.18 5.78
C VAL A 47 10.29 1.47 6.30
N ASP A 48 10.99 0.45 6.80
CA ASP A 48 12.38 0.60 7.16
C ASP A 48 13.25 0.67 5.89
N ARG A 49 14.13 1.67 5.82
CA ARG A 49 14.97 1.91 4.64
C ARG A 49 15.84 0.71 4.24
N LYS A 50 16.21 -0.12 5.22
CA LYS A 50 17.04 -1.32 5.04
C LYS A 50 16.28 -2.48 4.38
N ASP A 51 14.95 -2.45 4.36
CA ASP A 51 14.14 -3.57 3.89
C ASP A 51 14.01 -3.61 2.36
N GLY A 52 14.37 -2.51 1.67
CA GLY A 52 14.25 -2.42 0.21
C GLY A 52 12.81 -2.51 -0.31
N VAL A 53 11.82 -2.25 0.56
CA VAL A 53 10.39 -2.33 0.25
C VAL A 53 9.93 -1.04 -0.42
N GLY A 54 9.37 -1.15 -1.63
CA GLY A 54 8.78 -0.05 -2.39
C GLY A 54 7.26 -0.05 -2.38
N ALA A 55 6.65 0.88 -3.13
CA ALA A 55 5.20 0.97 -3.24
C ALA A 55 4.58 -0.30 -3.85
N SER A 56 5.23 -0.90 -4.84
CA SER A 56 4.76 -2.14 -5.46
C SER A 56 4.78 -3.35 -4.52
N ASP A 57 5.68 -3.39 -3.53
CA ASP A 57 5.70 -4.43 -2.49
C ASP A 57 4.52 -4.31 -1.54
N LEU A 58 4.21 -3.09 -1.09
CA LEU A 58 3.06 -2.83 -0.23
C LEU A 58 1.75 -3.16 -0.97
N ALA A 59 1.70 -2.83 -2.26
CA ALA A 59 0.56 -3.15 -3.13
C ALA A 59 0.43 -4.65 -3.38
N LEU A 60 1.53 -5.41 -3.53
CA LEU A 60 1.50 -6.86 -3.69
C LEU A 60 0.75 -7.53 -2.52
N GLU A 61 1.12 -7.18 -1.29
CA GLU A 61 0.49 -7.75 -0.10
C GLU A 61 -0.98 -7.32 0.02
N ALA A 62 -1.31 -6.07 -0.30
CA ALA A 62 -2.70 -5.61 -0.33
C ALA A 62 -3.54 -6.33 -1.41
N SER A 63 -2.96 -6.54 -2.60
CA SER A 63 -3.61 -7.22 -3.73
C SER A 63 -3.86 -8.69 -3.45
N LYS A 64 -2.89 -9.41 -2.84
CA LYS A 64 -3.10 -10.81 -2.41
C LYS A 64 -4.30 -10.94 -1.48
N ILE A 65 -4.45 -10.02 -0.52
CA ILE A 65 -5.60 -10.01 0.41
C ILE A 65 -6.90 -9.73 -0.33
N ALA A 66 -6.92 -8.78 -1.28
CA ALA A 66 -8.11 -8.48 -2.05
C ALA A 66 -8.53 -9.67 -2.95
N LEU A 67 -7.58 -10.27 -3.66
CA LEU A 67 -7.81 -11.42 -4.54
C LEU A 67 -8.34 -12.62 -3.77
N ASP A 68 -7.71 -12.97 -2.64
CA ASP A 68 -8.15 -14.07 -1.77
C ASP A 68 -9.60 -13.86 -1.30
N ARG A 69 -9.95 -12.65 -0.84
CA ARG A 69 -11.32 -12.30 -0.41
C ARG A 69 -12.33 -12.32 -1.55
N ALA A 70 -11.91 -12.03 -2.77
CA ALA A 70 -12.75 -12.12 -3.96
C ALA A 70 -12.92 -13.57 -4.44
N GLY A 71 -12.10 -14.51 -3.95
CA GLY A 71 -11.99 -15.86 -4.50
C GLY A 71 -11.35 -15.87 -5.89
N TRP A 72 -10.51 -14.88 -6.21
CA TRP A 72 -9.88 -14.68 -7.51
C TRP A 72 -8.40 -15.05 -7.46
N LYS A 73 -7.88 -15.53 -8.59
CA LYS A 73 -6.45 -15.68 -8.85
C LYS A 73 -5.92 -14.39 -9.47
N ALA A 74 -4.61 -14.19 -9.43
CA ALA A 74 -3.99 -13.05 -10.11
C ALA A 74 -4.34 -13.03 -11.60
N THR A 75 -4.44 -14.19 -12.24
CA THR A 75 -4.77 -14.35 -13.68
C THR A 75 -6.21 -13.96 -14.03
N ASP A 76 -7.07 -13.68 -13.05
CA ASP A 76 -8.43 -13.18 -13.28
C ASP A 76 -8.45 -11.63 -13.43
N VAL A 77 -7.29 -10.97 -13.35
CA VAL A 77 -7.15 -9.50 -13.47
C VAL A 77 -6.75 -9.12 -14.90
N ASP A 78 -7.61 -8.33 -15.56
CA ASP A 78 -7.37 -7.82 -16.92
C ASP A 78 -6.74 -6.41 -16.96
N LEU A 79 -6.65 -5.71 -15.81
CA LEU A 79 -6.10 -4.35 -15.78
C LEU A 79 -5.63 -3.96 -14.37
N ILE A 80 -4.43 -3.39 -14.30
CA ILE A 80 -3.88 -2.78 -13.09
C ILE A 80 -3.82 -1.26 -13.28
N ILE A 81 -4.57 -0.52 -12.47
CA ILE A 81 -4.43 0.93 -12.31
C ILE A 81 -3.71 1.19 -10.99
N PHE A 82 -2.46 1.66 -11.07
CA PHE A 82 -1.63 1.92 -9.90
C PHE A 82 -1.52 3.42 -9.61
N ALA A 83 -2.21 3.89 -8.58
CA ALA A 83 -2.18 5.31 -8.18
C ALA A 83 -1.12 5.55 -7.09
N THR A 84 -0.01 6.21 -7.44
CA THR A 84 1.03 6.61 -6.47
C THR A 84 1.78 7.86 -6.91
N LEU A 85 2.21 8.66 -5.94
CA LEU A 85 3.20 9.73 -6.09
C LEU A 85 4.59 9.35 -5.56
N SER A 86 4.72 8.12 -5.04
CA SER A 86 5.94 7.58 -4.44
C SER A 86 6.28 6.26 -5.14
N PRO A 87 6.59 6.29 -6.46
CA PRO A 87 6.84 5.06 -7.20
C PRO A 87 8.17 4.44 -6.79
N ASP A 88 8.29 3.13 -7.00
CA ASP A 88 9.53 2.37 -6.73
C ASP A 88 10.69 2.90 -7.60
N ILE A 89 10.39 3.24 -8.85
CA ILE A 89 11.27 3.83 -9.85
C ILE A 89 10.49 4.83 -10.70
N PHE A 90 11.17 5.76 -11.36
CA PHE A 90 10.49 6.79 -12.18
C PHE A 90 9.83 6.23 -13.44
N PHE A 91 10.41 5.20 -14.04
CA PHE A 91 9.88 4.53 -15.23
C PHE A 91 10.44 3.10 -15.32
N PRO A 92 9.64 2.08 -15.69
CA PRO A 92 8.18 2.10 -15.92
C PRO A 92 7.37 2.43 -14.66
N GLY A 93 6.05 2.61 -14.79
CA GLY A 93 5.18 2.84 -13.64
C GLY A 93 5.08 1.63 -12.71
N SER A 94 4.86 1.85 -11.40
CA SER A 94 4.75 0.79 -10.38
C SER A 94 3.71 -0.30 -10.68
N GLY A 95 2.73 -0.03 -11.55
CA GLY A 95 1.78 -1.03 -12.04
C GLY A 95 2.47 -2.19 -12.77
N CYS A 96 3.47 -1.92 -13.60
CA CYS A 96 4.25 -2.96 -14.30
C CYS A 96 5.05 -3.81 -13.31
N LEU A 97 5.57 -3.20 -12.24
CA LEU A 97 6.28 -3.92 -11.19
C LEU A 97 5.33 -4.81 -10.37
N LEU A 98 4.12 -4.32 -10.08
CA LEU A 98 3.10 -5.11 -9.41
C LEU A 98 2.65 -6.30 -10.28
N GLN A 99 2.49 -6.09 -11.58
CA GLN A 99 2.16 -7.13 -12.55
C GLN A 99 3.19 -8.27 -12.50
N ASP A 100 4.48 -7.94 -12.61
CA ASP A 100 5.59 -8.90 -12.51
C ASP A 100 5.57 -9.63 -11.15
N LYS A 101 5.40 -8.90 -10.05
CA LYS A 101 5.32 -9.46 -8.68
C LYS A 101 4.12 -10.37 -8.44
N LEU A 102 3.01 -10.18 -9.16
CA LEU A 102 1.85 -11.06 -9.15
C LEU A 102 2.03 -12.30 -10.04
N GLY A 103 3.13 -12.38 -10.78
CA GLY A 103 3.41 -13.48 -11.73
C GLY A 103 2.57 -13.38 -13.00
N LEU A 104 2.26 -12.17 -13.46
CA LEU A 104 1.43 -11.95 -14.64
C LEU A 104 2.29 -11.58 -15.85
N ASP A 105 2.29 -12.45 -16.87
CA ASP A 105 2.98 -12.16 -18.14
C ASP A 105 2.17 -11.21 -19.03
N THR A 106 0.86 -11.10 -18.78
CA THR A 106 -0.08 -10.20 -19.45
C THR A 106 -1.11 -9.68 -18.45
N THR A 107 -1.51 -8.43 -18.64
CA THR A 107 -2.73 -7.82 -18.08
C THR A 107 -3.34 -6.99 -19.18
#